data_AF-A0A261BWK9-F1
#
_entry.id   AF-A0A261BWK9-F1
#
_cell.length_a   1.000
_cell.length_b   1.000
_cell.length_c   1.000
_cell.angle_alpha   90.00
_cell.angle_beta   90.00
_cell.angle_gamma   90.00
#
_symmetry.space_group_name_H-M   'P 1'
#
loop_
_entity.id
_entity.type
_entity.pdbx_description
1 polymer ?
#
loop_
_entity_poly.entity_id
_entity_poly.type
_entity_poly.pdbx_seq_one_letter_code
_entity_poly.pdbx_strand_id
1 'polypeptide(L)'
;MMLVIAYCVTFGMSMAILASHFVYRYSVTDSKFHNRYVSGRKYFLLFMAPFFYAFWWTCALLYGYLPDSESDEYLKSRFLETFDLTTDRISYVCPKFYKRGNYGELLFNEPAWV
;
A
#
# COMPACT_ATOMS: atom_id res chain seq x y z
N MET A 1 10.97 11.00 1.02
CA MET A 1 9.97 10.30 0.16
C MET A 1 10.35 8.86 -0.15
N MET A 2 11.46 8.57 -0.84
CA MET A 2 11.82 7.19 -1.24
C MET A 2 11.83 6.17 -0.08
N LEU A 3 12.34 6.56 1.09
CA LEU A 3 12.36 5.71 2.28
C LEU A 3 10.96 5.33 2.79
N VAL A 4 10.01 6.27 2.75
CA VAL A 4 8.62 6.03 3.19
C VAL A 4 7.92 5.09 2.21
N ILE A 5 8.12 5.29 0.91
CA ILE A 5 7.59 4.39 -0.13
C ILE A 5 8.18 2.98 0.05
N ALA A 6 9.51 2.87 0.21
CA ALA A 6 10.17 1.59 0.45
C ALA A 6 9.64 0.90 1.71
N TYR A 7 9.42 1.65 2.80
CA TYR A 7 8.83 1.11 4.03
C TYR A 7 7.41 0.58 3.80
N CYS A 8 6.53 1.35 3.17
CA CYS A 8 5.15 0.90 2.88
C CYS A 8 5.12 -0.33 1.97
N VAL A 9 5.94 -0.34 0.91
CA VAL A 9 6.01 -1.47 -0.03
C VAL A 9 6.55 -2.72 0.65
N THR A 10 7.62 -2.61 1.44
CA THR A 10 8.19 -3.76 2.18
C THR A 10 7.24 -4.28 3.25
N PHE A 11 6.47 -3.39 3.91
CA PHE A 11 5.41 -3.80 4.82
C PHE A 11 4.32 -4.62 4.12
N GLY A 12 3.77 -4.11 3.01
CA GLY A 12 2.77 -4.85 2.21
C GLY A 12 3.31 -6.18 1.66
N MET A 13 4.56 -6.18 1.19
CA MET A 13 5.25 -7.38 0.71
C MET A 13 5.42 -8.42 1.83
N SER A 14 5.76 -8.00 3.05
CA SER A 14 5.93 -8.91 4.19
C SER A 14 4.64 -9.64 4.56
N MET A 15 3.49 -8.95 4.49
CA MET A 15 2.18 -9.57 4.71
C MET A 15 1.88 -10.63 3.65
N ALA A 16 2.20 -10.36 2.38
CA ALA A 16 2.06 -11.34 1.30
C ALA A 16 3.00 -12.54 1.49
N ILE A 17 4.24 -12.34 1.95
CA ILE A 17 5.17 -13.43 2.28
C ILE A 17 4.58 -14.33 3.37
N LEU A 18 4.08 -13.74 4.46
CA LEU A 18 3.45 -14.49 5.56
C LEU A 18 2.25 -15.31 5.07
N ALA A 19 1.38 -14.71 4.25
CA ALA A 19 0.24 -15.39 3.65
C ALA A 19 0.68 -16.56 2.76
N SER A 20 1.65 -16.35 1.87
CA SER A 20 2.20 -17.41 1.01
C SER A 20 2.79 -18.56 1.82
N HIS A 21 3.52 -18.27 2.91
CA HIS A 21 4.03 -19.30 3.80
C HIS A 21 2.93 -20.06 4.54
N PHE A 22 1.86 -19.39 4.95
CA PHE A 22 0.72 -20.04 5.58
C PHE A 22 0.05 -21.03 4.62
N VAL A 23 -0.25 -20.60 3.39
CA VAL A 23 -0.82 -21.47 2.34
C VAL A 23 0.12 -22.62 2.02
N TYR A 24 1.42 -22.35 1.90
CA TYR A 24 2.44 -23.38 1.69
C TYR A 24 2.40 -24.44 2.80
N ARG A 25 2.47 -24.04 4.07
CA ARG A 25 2.49 -24.97 5.21
C ARG A 25 1.21 -25.82 5.26
N TYR A 26 0.06 -25.18 5.05
CA TYR A 26 -1.23 -25.88 5.01
C TYR A 26 -1.30 -26.90 3.86
N SER A 27 -0.76 -26.54 2.69
CA SER A 27 -0.71 -27.46 1.54
C SER A 27 0.16 -28.69 1.77
N VAL A 28 1.13 -28.65 2.68
CA VAL A 28 1.94 -29.83 3.01
C VAL A 28 1.16 -30.77 3.95
N THR A 29 0.28 -30.23 4.79
CA THR A 29 -0.50 -31.03 5.74
C THR A 29 -1.74 -31.70 5.12
N ASP A 30 -2.31 -31.12 4.06
CA ASP A 30 -3.48 -31.67 3.37
C ASP A 30 -3.18 -31.94 1.89
N SER A 31 -3.00 -33.23 1.57
CA SER A 31 -2.72 -33.71 0.22
C SER A 31 -3.85 -33.45 -0.78
N LYS A 32 -5.11 -33.37 -0.33
CA LYS A 32 -6.25 -33.02 -1.22
C LYS A 32 -6.20 -31.54 -1.58
N PHE A 33 -5.94 -30.67 -0.59
CA PHE A 33 -5.75 -29.24 -0.82
C PHE A 33 -4.54 -28.99 -1.74
N HIS A 34 -3.42 -29.65 -1.47
CA HIS A 34 -2.20 -29.59 -2.27
C HIS A 34 -2.48 -29.82 -3.76
N ASN A 35 -3.06 -30.98 -4.09
CA ASN A 35 -3.28 -31.40 -5.46
C ASN A 35 -4.23 -30.45 -6.20
N ARG A 36 -5.20 -29.87 -5.51
CA ARG A 36 -6.18 -28.95 -6.09
C ARG A 36 -5.61 -27.55 -6.33
N TYR A 37 -4.95 -26.96 -5.34
CA TYR A 37 -4.64 -25.52 -5.34
C TYR A 37 -3.17 -25.18 -5.56
N VAL A 38 -2.24 -26.04 -5.15
CA VAL A 38 -0.81 -25.67 -5.07
C VAL A 38 0.09 -26.56 -5.93
N SER A 39 -0.44 -27.65 -6.50
CA SER A 39 0.34 -28.60 -7.31
C SER A 39 1.10 -27.98 -8.50
N GLY A 40 2.32 -28.48 -8.72
CA GLY A 40 3.17 -28.14 -9.86
C GLY A 40 3.54 -26.65 -9.93
N ARG A 41 3.31 -26.03 -11.09
CA ARG A 41 3.69 -24.62 -11.37
C ARG A 41 2.94 -23.59 -10.50
N LYS A 42 1.85 -23.98 -9.84
CA LYS A 42 1.08 -23.10 -8.94
C LYS A 42 1.87 -22.75 -7.67
N TYR A 43 2.79 -23.61 -7.24
CA TYR A 43 3.74 -23.28 -6.17
C TYR A 43 4.58 -22.05 -6.49
N PHE A 44 5.09 -21.97 -7.72
CA PHE A 44 5.89 -20.83 -8.14
C PHE A 44 5.07 -19.53 -8.11
N LEU A 45 3.82 -19.58 -8.57
CA LEU A 45 2.91 -18.42 -8.51
C LEU A 45 2.64 -17.96 -7.06
N LEU A 46 2.51 -18.89 -6.12
CA LEU A 46 2.33 -18.57 -4.70
C LEU A 46 3.51 -17.77 -4.13
N PHE A 47 4.74 -18.12 -4.51
CA PHE A 47 5.94 -17.40 -4.08
C PHE A 47 6.25 -16.15 -4.91
N MET A 48 5.62 -16.00 -6.07
CA MET A 48 5.65 -14.74 -6.85
C MET A 48 4.67 -13.69 -6.34
N ALA A 49 3.63 -14.09 -5.58
CA ALA A 49 2.63 -13.17 -5.04
C ALA A 49 3.22 -11.95 -4.29
N PRO A 50 4.26 -12.08 -3.44
CA PRO A 50 4.86 -10.92 -2.77
C PRO A 50 5.43 -9.87 -3.72
N PHE A 51 6.01 -10.29 -4.86
CA PHE A 51 6.55 -9.36 -5.85
C PHE A 51 5.45 -8.63 -6.62
N PHE A 52 4.35 -9.33 -6.93
CA PHE A 52 3.17 -8.68 -7.50
C PHE A 52 2.57 -7.65 -6.55
N TYR A 53 2.46 -7.97 -5.26
CA TYR A 53 2.00 -7.01 -4.25
C TYR A 53 2.97 -5.85 -4.08
N ALA A 54 4.28 -6.08 -4.10
CA ALA A 54 5.27 -5.01 -4.03
C ALA A 54 5.14 -4.05 -5.23
N PHE A 55 4.98 -4.59 -6.44
CA PHE A 55 4.77 -3.80 -7.64
C PHE A 55 3.45 -3.01 -7.58
N TRP A 56 2.34 -3.68 -7.23
CA TRP A 56 1.03 -3.05 -7.08
C TRP A 56 1.07 -1.88 -6.08
N TRP A 57 1.60 -2.12 -4.88
CA TRP A 57 1.71 -1.08 -3.84
C TRP A 57 2.61 0.07 -4.27
N THR A 58 3.69 -0.20 -4.99
CA THR A 58 4.54 0.85 -5.53
C THR A 58 3.76 1.74 -6.51
N CYS A 59 3.02 1.14 -7.44
CA CYS A 59 2.16 1.87 -8.36
C CYS A 59 1.10 2.69 -7.62
N ALA A 60 0.34 2.06 -6.72
CA ALA A 60 -0.68 2.75 -5.94
C ALA A 60 -0.11 3.99 -5.24
N LEU A 61 1.00 3.84 -4.51
CA LEU A 61 1.65 4.96 -3.79
C LEU A 61 2.10 6.09 -4.72
N LEU A 62 2.69 5.76 -5.87
CA LEU A 62 3.17 6.74 -6.84
C LEU A 62 2.04 7.48 -7.56
N TYR A 63 0.87 6.87 -7.74
CA TYR A 63 -0.25 7.51 -8.45
C TYR A 63 -1.26 8.19 -7.51
N GLY A 64 -1.52 7.62 -6.34
CA GLY A 64 -2.65 8.01 -5.48
C GLY A 64 -2.29 8.69 -4.16
N TYR A 65 -1.06 8.53 -3.67
CA TYR A 65 -0.70 8.83 -2.27
C TYR A 65 0.50 9.78 -2.13
N LEU A 66 1.03 10.28 -3.25
CA LEU A 66 2.06 11.31 -3.23
C LEU A 66 1.49 12.61 -2.66
N PRO A 67 2.26 13.33 -1.82
CA PRO A 67 1.88 14.65 -1.34
C PRO A 67 1.63 15.64 -2.49
N ASP A 68 0.57 16.43 -2.33
CA ASP A 68 0.30 17.63 -3.12
C ASP A 68 0.18 18.85 -2.19
N SER A 69 0.21 20.06 -2.77
CA SER A 69 0.15 21.31 -1.99
C SER A 69 -1.10 21.40 -1.12
N GLU A 70 -2.23 20.85 -1.58
CA GLU A 70 -3.48 20.82 -0.84
C GLU A 70 -3.40 19.84 0.35
N SER A 71 -2.72 18.70 0.20
CA SER A 71 -2.50 17.74 1.30
C SER A 71 -1.52 18.28 2.32
N ASP A 72 -0.47 18.97 1.86
CA ASP A 72 0.48 19.64 2.75
C ASP A 72 -0.21 20.68 3.62
N GLU A 73 -1.08 21.52 3.04
CA GLU A 73 -1.82 22.53 3.79
C GLU A 73 -2.80 21.88 4.78
N TYR A 74 -3.56 20.87 4.34
CA TYR A 74 -4.49 20.14 5.19
C TYR A 74 -3.79 19.51 6.39
N LEU A 75 -2.67 18.82 6.14
CA LEU A 75 -1.93 18.08 7.15
C LEU A 75 -1.06 18.99 8.02
N LYS A 76 -0.56 20.12 7.50
CA LYS A 76 0.26 21.08 8.26
C LYS A 76 -0.45 21.56 9.51
N SER A 77 -1.72 21.91 9.42
CA SER A 77 -2.51 22.35 10.57
C SER A 77 -2.61 21.25 11.65
N ARG A 78 -2.88 20.01 11.24
CA ARG A 78 -3.03 18.86 12.12
C ARG A 78 -1.72 18.42 12.77
N PHE A 79 -0.64 18.37 12.00
CA PHE A 79 0.68 17.98 12.51
C PHE A 79 1.27 19.03 13.44
N LEU A 80 1.08 20.32 13.15
CA LEU A 80 1.52 21.39 14.03
C LEU A 80 0.78 21.35 15.36
N GLU A 81 -0.55 21.20 15.33
CA GLU A 81 -1.37 21.13 16.55
C GLU A 81 -1.06 19.90 17.41
N THR A 82 -0.84 18.74 16.79
CA THR A 82 -0.72 17.45 17.50
C THR A 82 0.71 17.13 17.91
N PHE A 83 1.69 17.48 17.07
CA PHE A 83 3.07 17.01 17.20
C PHE A 83 4.10 18.16 17.22
N ASP A 84 3.67 19.42 17.11
CA ASP A 84 4.54 20.61 16.95
C ASP A 84 5.55 20.45 15.79
N LEU A 85 5.13 19.74 14.74
CA LEU A 85 5.93 19.45 13.56
C LEU A 85 5.36 20.13 12.34
N THR A 86 6.25 20.70 11.53
CA THR A 86 5.91 21.30 10.25
C THR A 86 6.12 20.29 9.11
N THR A 87 5.26 20.37 8.08
CA THR A 87 5.23 19.41 6.95
C THR A 87 6.51 19.40 6.12
N ASP A 88 7.34 20.45 6.17
CA ASP A 88 8.67 20.51 5.55
C ASP A 88 9.71 19.57 6.18
N ARG A 89 9.48 19.11 7.42
CA ARG A 89 10.41 18.24 8.15
C ARG A 89 10.03 16.76 8.12
N ILE A 90 8.90 16.42 7.50
CA ILE A 90 8.39 15.05 7.49
C ILE A 90 8.16 14.56 6.06
N SER A 91 8.45 13.29 5.82
CA SER A 91 7.97 12.59 4.64
C SER A 91 6.74 11.77 5.04
N TYR A 92 5.65 11.92 4.31
CA TYR A 92 4.43 11.18 4.54
C TYR A 92 3.83 10.69 3.22
N VAL A 93 2.94 9.71 3.32
CA VAL A 93 2.04 9.29 2.24
C VAL A 93 0.63 9.35 2.82
N CYS A 94 -0.33 9.85 2.05
CA CYS A 94 -1.70 10.03 2.53
C CYS A 94 -2.69 9.70 1.40
N PRO A 95 -3.58 8.70 1.59
CA PRO A 95 -4.70 8.53 0.67
C PRO A 95 -5.65 9.71 0.83
N LYS A 96 -5.76 10.51 -0.21
CA LYS A 96 -6.71 11.60 -0.25
C LYS A 96 -7.93 11.18 -1.04
N PHE A 97 -8.95 10.64 -0.39
CA PHE A 97 -10.13 10.11 -1.10
C PHE A 97 -10.98 11.18 -1.79
N TYR A 98 -10.91 12.43 -1.31
CA TYR A 98 -11.63 13.58 -1.84
C TYR A 98 -10.69 14.78 -1.99
N LYS A 99 -10.86 15.53 -3.08
CA LYS A 99 -10.16 16.79 -3.35
C LYS A 99 -11.15 17.95 -3.30
N ARG A 100 -10.72 19.12 -2.86
CA ARG A 100 -11.56 20.32 -2.88
C ARG A 100 -11.42 21.02 -4.23
N GLY A 101 -12.52 21.11 -4.97
CA GLY A 101 -12.58 21.86 -6.24
C GLY A 101 -12.51 23.37 -6.03
N ASN A 102 -12.40 24.12 -7.11
CA ASN A 102 -12.23 25.58 -7.09
C ASN A 102 -13.38 26.34 -6.41
N TYR A 103 -14.58 25.75 -6.39
CA TYR A 103 -15.76 26.31 -5.74
C TYR A 103 -16.06 25.71 -4.35
N GLY A 104 -15.11 24.95 -3.77
CA GLY A 104 -15.26 24.30 -2.47
C GLY A 104 -15.99 22.96 -2.51
N GLU A 105 -16.37 22.48 -3.70
CA GLU A 105 -17.00 21.18 -3.91
C GLU A 105 -16.06 20.00 -3.61
N LEU A 106 -16.60 18.88 -3.14
CA LEU A 106 -15.84 17.65 -2.89
C LEU A 106 -15.81 16.81 -4.16
N LEU A 107 -14.65 16.77 -4.82
CA LEU A 107 -14.39 15.97 -6.00
C LEU A 107 -13.82 14.61 -5.57
N PHE A 108 -14.31 13.56 -6.21
CA PHE A 108 -13.81 12.20 -5.98
C PHE A 108 -12.41 12.04 -6.56
N ASN A 109 -11.46 11.54 -5.76
CA ASN A 109 -10.09 11.32 -6.22
C ASN A 109 -9.89 9.84 -6.56
N GLU A 110 -10.28 9.43 -7.78
CA GLU A 110 -10.19 8.04 -8.26
C GLU A 110 -8.84 7.36 -7.98
N PRO A 111 -7.67 8.02 -8.17
CA PRO A 111 -6.37 7.40 -7.92
C PRO A 111 -6.12 6.98 -6.47
N ALA A 112 -6.80 7.58 -5.49
CA ALA A 112 -6.65 7.22 -4.07
C ALA A 112 -7.45 5.95 -3.68
N TRP A 113 -8.29 5.44 -4.58
CA TRP A 113 -9.11 4.24 -4.37
C TRP A 113 -8.53 2.98 -5.03
N VAL A 114 -7.34 3.10 -5.64
CA VAL A 114 -6.54 2.01 -6.21
C VAL A 114 -5.55 1.50 -5.15
#